data_AF-A0AAV4I7T9-F1
#
_entry.id   AF-A0AAV4I7T9-F1
#
_cell.length_a   1.000
_cell.length_b   1.000
_cell.length_c   1.000
_cell.angle_alpha   90.00
_cell.angle_beta   90.00
_cell.angle_gamma   90.00
#
_symmetry.space_group_name_H-M   'P 1'
#
loop_
_entity.id
_entity.type
_entity.pdbx_description
1 polymer ?
#
loop_
_entity_poly.entity_id
_entity_poly.type
_entity_poly.pdbx_seq_one_letter_code
_entity_poly.pdbx_strand_id
1 'polypeptide(L)'
;MYNHFLSAEKRKEEKDEEEEQQQAKKKKLDTEPAKEEKKDKDGGSKQIDVGKEAAIEAEVQAARQRAIVPLEIRMKQFRDMLAEKEVSAFSTWEKELHKIVFDQRYLLLTSRERKQVFEQYVKERAEEERREKHRRIKEKKESFRQLMEESKLHGKSSFSDFAAKYGKDDRFKGIDKMRDREAMFVDFVAELRKKEKEEKSLLKEKLKSDFLKLLKETSGIERNSKWSEVKKKINSDPRYEAVDSSSRREDWFKDYVKNLDEATSEDDERKEREKQERIEASIKKREEEVKQSLSSSLRERDKEREQHKKDEAVQHFNALLADLVRNSEVTWRDTRKQLRKDHRWELTESLEREEKEKLFETHIEGLYKRNRIMFHSLLDETEISLTSTWKEVKKQIKEDPRYSKFSSSDRKREKEFTDYMHEKFVNAKADFRELLRETKNITFKTKKSVEENESHLDEIEKVLKNDKRFLTLDCVPEERRKILMSHIDELDQKGPPPPPTASAPTHRGLK
;
A
#
# COMPACT_ATOMS: atom_id res chain seq x y z
N MET A 1 -30.65 -17.19 -16.02
CA MET A 1 -29.55 -16.36 -15.46
C MET A 1 -29.09 -15.25 -16.40
N TYR A 2 -29.10 -15.44 -17.73
CA TYR A 2 -28.69 -14.44 -18.73
C TYR A 2 -29.53 -13.13 -18.74
N ASN A 3 -30.87 -13.24 -18.70
CA ASN A 3 -31.75 -12.07 -18.70
C ASN A 3 -31.70 -11.23 -17.41
N HIS A 4 -31.24 -11.80 -16.30
CA HIS A 4 -31.10 -11.05 -15.04
C HIS A 4 -29.82 -10.19 -15.04
N PHE A 5 -28.77 -10.63 -15.75
CA PHE A 5 -27.50 -9.93 -15.90
C PHE A 5 -27.63 -8.71 -16.82
N LEU A 6 -28.29 -8.87 -17.97
CA LEU A 6 -28.59 -7.76 -18.89
C LEU A 6 -29.47 -6.67 -18.25
N SER A 7 -30.40 -7.07 -17.37
CA SER A 7 -31.22 -6.12 -16.61
C SER A 7 -30.46 -5.42 -15.48
N ALA A 8 -29.33 -5.97 -15.03
CA ALA A 8 -28.45 -5.36 -14.04
C ALA A 8 -27.43 -4.40 -14.69
N GLU A 9 -26.93 -4.71 -15.89
CA GLU A 9 -26.11 -3.79 -16.69
C GLU A 9 -26.90 -2.57 -17.16
N LYS A 10 -28.12 -2.77 -17.68
CA LYS A 10 -28.97 -1.66 -18.12
C LYS A 10 -29.34 -0.70 -16.97
N ARG A 11 -29.55 -1.23 -15.75
CA ARG A 11 -29.79 -0.44 -14.54
C ARG A 11 -28.53 0.27 -14.01
N LYS A 12 -27.33 -0.20 -14.37
CA LYS A 12 -26.07 0.51 -14.09
C LYS A 12 -25.86 1.65 -15.09
N GLU A 13 -26.11 1.41 -16.37
CA GLU A 13 -26.01 2.43 -17.42
C GLU A 13 -27.00 3.59 -17.19
N GLU A 14 -28.25 3.31 -16.82
CA GLU A 14 -29.24 4.35 -16.48
C GLU A 14 -28.82 5.19 -15.25
N LYS A 15 -28.10 4.59 -14.29
CA LYS A 15 -27.55 5.30 -13.13
C LYS A 15 -26.36 6.18 -13.48
N ASP A 16 -25.48 5.70 -14.36
CA ASP A 16 -24.31 6.44 -14.82
C ASP A 16 -24.72 7.66 -15.69
N GLU A 17 -25.82 7.54 -16.46
CA GLU A 17 -26.41 8.65 -17.23
C GLU A 17 -27.07 9.72 -16.33
N GLU A 18 -27.77 9.31 -15.26
CA GLU A 18 -28.34 10.25 -14.28
C GLU A 18 -27.23 11.03 -13.52
N GLU A 19 -26.11 10.38 -13.21
CA GLU A 19 -24.94 11.03 -12.58
C GLU A 19 -24.25 12.03 -13.54
N GLU A 20 -24.18 11.73 -14.84
CA GLU A 20 -23.58 12.63 -15.84
C GLU A 20 -24.46 13.86 -16.11
N GLN A 21 -25.80 13.72 -16.07
CA GLN A 21 -26.74 14.86 -16.17
C GLN A 21 -26.69 15.78 -14.94
N GLN A 22 -26.45 15.23 -13.73
CA GLN A 22 -26.26 16.04 -12.52
C GLN A 22 -24.92 16.80 -12.52
N GLN A 23 -23.86 16.22 -13.08
CA GLN A 23 -22.58 16.92 -13.29
C GLN A 23 -22.67 18.04 -14.34
N ALA A 24 -23.49 17.88 -15.38
CA ALA A 24 -23.72 18.90 -16.40
C ALA A 24 -24.49 20.11 -15.87
N LYS A 25 -25.44 19.93 -14.93
CA LYS A 25 -26.16 21.03 -14.26
C LYS A 25 -25.26 21.81 -13.30
N LYS A 26 -24.32 21.16 -12.61
CA LYS A 26 -23.32 21.84 -11.75
C LYS A 26 -22.33 22.69 -12.55
N LYS A 27 -21.95 22.26 -13.77
CA LYS A 27 -21.03 23.02 -14.64
C LYS A 27 -21.65 24.26 -15.30
N LYS A 28 -22.98 24.42 -15.29
CA LYS A 28 -23.67 25.58 -15.88
C LYS A 28 -23.89 26.75 -14.92
N LEU A 29 -23.58 26.64 -13.63
CA LEU A 29 -23.75 27.73 -12.66
C LEU A 29 -22.49 28.58 -12.40
N ASP A 30 -21.32 28.22 -12.95
CA ASP A 30 -20.04 28.86 -12.59
C ASP A 30 -19.42 29.76 -13.68
N THR A 31 -20.21 30.23 -14.65
CA THR A 31 -19.70 31.19 -15.65
C THR A 31 -20.72 32.26 -16.01
N GLU A 32 -20.73 33.35 -15.24
CA GLU A 32 -21.07 34.68 -15.77
C GLU A 32 -19.88 35.63 -15.56
N PRO A 33 -19.55 36.49 -16.55
CA PRO A 33 -18.41 37.39 -16.48
C PRO A 33 -18.78 38.70 -15.76
N ALA A 34 -17.87 39.19 -14.91
CA ALA A 34 -17.96 40.50 -14.30
C ALA A 34 -17.91 41.62 -15.36
N LYS A 35 -18.94 42.47 -15.39
CA LYS A 35 -18.93 43.76 -16.11
C LYS A 35 -18.31 44.83 -15.22
N GLU A 36 -17.39 45.60 -15.80
CA GLU A 36 -16.96 46.90 -15.28
C GLU A 36 -18.08 47.93 -15.40
N GLU A 37 -18.39 48.64 -14.31
CA GLU A 37 -19.01 49.97 -14.36
C GLU A 37 -18.23 50.93 -13.44
N LYS A 38 -17.88 52.10 -13.99
CA LYS A 38 -17.49 53.30 -13.26
C LYS A 38 -18.69 54.25 -13.22
N LYS A 39 -19.11 54.72 -12.04
CA LYS A 39 -19.15 56.16 -11.69
C LYS A 39 -19.63 56.46 -10.25
N ASP A 40 -18.83 57.31 -9.61
CA ASP A 40 -19.11 58.44 -8.72
C ASP A 40 -19.93 58.33 -7.41
N LYS A 41 -19.21 58.66 -6.32
CA LYS A 41 -19.54 59.49 -5.13
C LYS A 41 -20.95 59.41 -4.51
N ASP A 42 -21.01 58.97 -3.25
CA ASP A 42 -21.15 59.86 -2.07
C ASP A 42 -20.88 59.09 -0.77
N GLY A 43 -20.52 59.79 0.30
CA GLY A 43 -19.93 59.25 1.52
C GLY A 43 -20.89 58.58 2.51
N GLY A 44 -20.28 57.88 3.48
CA GLY A 44 -20.92 57.59 4.78
C GLY A 44 -20.80 56.15 5.28
N SER A 45 -20.12 56.03 6.42
CA SER A 45 -20.19 54.97 7.43
C SER A 45 -19.34 53.69 7.26
N LYS A 46 -18.50 53.50 8.29
CA LYS A 46 -17.70 52.34 8.60
C LYS A 46 -18.61 51.17 8.98
N GLN A 47 -18.61 50.11 8.18
CA GLN A 47 -18.96 48.79 8.67
C GLN A 47 -18.07 47.78 7.94
N ILE A 48 -16.87 47.59 8.49
CA ILE A 48 -16.00 46.49 8.07
C ILE A 48 -16.62 45.22 8.65
N ASP A 49 -17.27 44.48 7.76
CA ASP A 49 -17.56 43.05 7.72
C ASP A 49 -17.00 42.19 8.89
N VAL A 50 -17.71 42.17 10.02
CA VAL A 50 -17.37 41.42 11.26
C VAL A 50 -17.07 39.93 10.99
N GLY A 51 -17.68 39.33 9.97
CA GLY A 51 -17.44 37.94 9.57
C GLY A 51 -16.09 37.70 8.90
N LYS A 52 -15.53 38.70 8.20
CA LYS A 52 -14.20 38.59 7.59
C LYS A 52 -13.10 38.70 8.63
N GLU A 53 -13.27 39.56 9.63
CA GLU A 53 -12.29 39.76 10.69
C GLU A 53 -12.17 38.52 11.59
N ALA A 54 -13.30 37.89 11.95
CA ALA A 54 -13.32 36.64 12.71
C ALA A 54 -12.68 35.45 11.96
N ALA A 55 -12.88 35.36 10.65
CA ALA A 55 -12.26 34.31 9.82
C ALA A 55 -10.73 34.50 9.72
N ILE A 56 -10.27 35.74 9.63
CA ILE A 56 -8.83 36.08 9.61
C ILE A 56 -8.20 35.78 10.97
N GLU A 57 -8.85 36.16 12.07
CA GLU A 57 -8.38 35.88 13.43
C GLU A 57 -8.27 34.36 13.70
N ALA A 58 -9.27 33.58 13.27
CA ALA A 58 -9.26 32.13 13.41
C ALA A 58 -8.10 31.47 12.63
N GLU A 59 -7.77 31.95 11.43
CA GLU A 59 -6.64 31.44 10.64
C GLU A 59 -5.29 31.84 11.26
N VAL A 60 -5.17 33.07 11.79
CA VAL A 60 -3.97 33.53 12.52
C VAL A 60 -3.74 32.68 13.77
N GLN A 61 -4.80 32.39 14.52
CA GLN A 61 -4.72 31.53 15.71
C GLN A 61 -4.37 30.08 15.34
N ALA A 62 -4.96 29.55 14.26
CA ALA A 62 -4.62 28.23 13.75
C ALA A 62 -3.16 28.17 13.27
N ALA A 63 -2.64 29.21 12.61
CA ALA A 63 -1.25 29.28 12.18
C ALA A 63 -0.27 29.23 13.37
N ARG A 64 -0.58 29.95 14.46
CA ARG A 64 0.19 29.87 15.72
C ARG A 64 0.17 28.45 16.31
N GLN A 65 -1.01 27.81 16.33
CA GLN A 65 -1.12 26.43 16.82
C GLN A 65 -0.41 25.41 15.93
N ARG A 66 -0.42 25.57 14.59
CA ARG A 66 0.34 24.73 13.66
C ARG A 66 1.85 24.79 13.90
N ALA A 67 2.37 25.94 14.35
CA ALA A 67 3.79 26.13 14.65
C ALA A 67 4.23 25.49 15.99
N ILE A 68 3.32 25.37 16.95
CA ILE A 68 3.61 24.85 18.29
C ILE A 68 3.28 23.35 18.41
N VAL A 69 2.20 22.90 17.79
CA VAL A 69 1.69 21.53 17.94
C VAL A 69 2.22 20.63 16.81
N PRO A 70 2.91 19.51 17.15
CA PRO A 70 3.37 18.52 16.17
C PRO A 70 2.27 18.04 15.23
N LEU A 71 2.66 17.71 13.99
CA LEU A 71 1.74 17.30 12.93
C LEU A 71 0.90 16.08 13.34
N GLU A 72 1.51 15.12 14.03
CA GLU A 72 0.88 13.87 14.46
C GLU A 72 -0.28 14.14 15.42
N ILE A 73 -0.10 15.10 16.35
CA ILE A 73 -1.14 15.49 17.30
C ILE A 73 -2.28 16.21 16.56
N ARG A 74 -1.96 17.10 15.62
CA ARG A 74 -2.97 17.80 14.78
C ARG A 74 -3.76 16.81 13.92
N MET A 75 -3.09 15.81 13.33
CA MET A 75 -3.73 14.75 12.55
C MET A 75 -4.65 13.90 13.41
N LYS A 76 -4.23 13.56 14.63
CA LYS A 76 -5.07 12.85 15.59
C LYS A 76 -6.31 13.67 15.98
N GLN A 77 -6.14 14.94 16.33
CA GLN A 77 -7.26 15.82 16.68
C GLN A 77 -8.27 15.97 15.54
N PHE A 78 -7.79 16.05 14.29
CA PHE A 78 -8.66 16.08 13.12
C PHE A 78 -9.39 14.74 12.93
N ARG A 79 -8.71 13.61 13.09
CA ARG A 79 -9.34 12.27 13.03
C ARG A 79 -10.41 12.09 14.12
N ASP A 80 -10.12 12.51 15.35
CA ASP A 80 -11.05 12.42 16.47
C ASP A 80 -12.28 13.32 16.22
N MET A 81 -12.07 14.51 15.66
CA MET A 81 -13.16 15.38 15.20
C MET A 81 -14.04 14.71 14.13
N LEU A 82 -13.44 14.02 13.14
CA LEU A 82 -14.23 13.28 12.13
C LEU A 82 -15.11 12.21 12.78
N ALA A 83 -14.59 11.54 13.82
CA ALA A 83 -15.36 10.55 14.58
C ALA A 83 -16.49 11.19 15.40
N GLU A 84 -16.20 12.27 16.13
CA GLU A 84 -17.17 13.01 16.97
C GLU A 84 -18.29 13.65 16.15
N LYS A 85 -17.99 14.14 14.95
CA LYS A 85 -18.97 14.74 14.03
C LYS A 85 -19.70 13.69 13.20
N GLU A 86 -19.53 12.40 13.51
CA GLU A 86 -20.16 11.27 12.83
C GLU A 86 -20.03 11.37 11.30
N VAL A 87 -18.82 11.67 10.85
CA VAL A 87 -18.50 11.74 9.43
C VAL A 87 -18.62 10.33 8.84
N SER A 88 -19.49 10.18 7.84
CA SER A 88 -19.76 8.88 7.24
C SER A 88 -18.63 8.42 6.33
N ALA A 89 -18.18 7.18 6.52
CA ALA A 89 -17.19 6.53 5.66
C ALA A 89 -17.71 6.19 4.25
N PHE A 90 -19.02 6.34 3.99
CA PHE A 90 -19.65 6.06 2.69
C PHE A 90 -20.15 7.34 2.00
N SER A 91 -19.86 8.51 2.57
CA SER A 91 -20.25 9.83 2.04
C SER A 91 -19.04 10.55 1.46
N THR A 92 -19.27 11.48 0.52
CA THR A 92 -18.19 12.24 -0.11
C THR A 92 -17.71 13.37 0.80
N TRP A 93 -16.44 13.77 0.63
CA TRP A 93 -15.83 14.87 1.40
C TRP A 93 -16.71 16.14 1.40
N GLU A 94 -17.23 16.54 0.24
CA GLU A 94 -18.05 17.75 0.09
C GLU A 94 -19.38 17.64 0.86
N LYS A 95 -19.95 16.43 0.94
CA LYS A 95 -21.20 16.19 1.68
C LYS A 95 -20.97 16.21 3.17
N GLU A 96 -19.80 15.82 3.67
CA GLU A 96 -19.49 15.83 5.10
C GLU A 96 -18.82 17.13 5.57
N LEU A 97 -18.30 17.94 4.64
CA LEU A 97 -17.54 19.15 4.92
C LEU A 97 -18.28 20.13 5.83
N HIS A 98 -19.58 20.32 5.62
CA HIS A 98 -20.40 21.24 6.42
C HIS A 98 -20.47 20.86 7.92
N LYS A 99 -20.23 19.59 8.27
CA LYS A 99 -20.21 19.12 9.67
C LYS A 99 -18.93 19.51 10.41
N ILE A 100 -17.85 19.75 9.67
CA ILE A 100 -16.49 19.91 10.22
C ILE A 100 -15.89 21.30 9.96
N VAL A 101 -16.33 22.01 8.94
CA VAL A 101 -15.76 23.31 8.50
C VAL A 101 -15.79 24.40 9.58
N PHE A 102 -16.76 24.35 10.50
CA PHE A 102 -16.89 25.30 11.60
C PHE A 102 -16.16 24.86 12.89
N ASP A 103 -15.55 23.68 12.91
CA ASP A 103 -14.79 23.20 14.07
C ASP A 103 -13.38 23.80 14.05
N GLN A 104 -12.92 24.32 15.18
CA GLN A 104 -11.59 24.93 15.29
C GLN A 104 -10.46 23.99 14.84
N ARG A 105 -10.63 22.67 15.07
CA ARG A 105 -9.65 21.64 14.69
C ARG A 105 -9.52 21.47 13.18
N TYR A 106 -10.52 21.89 12.40
CA TYR A 106 -10.46 21.87 10.94
C TYR A 106 -9.30 22.71 10.43
N LEU A 107 -9.09 23.89 11.02
CA LEU A 107 -7.99 24.78 10.63
C LEU A 107 -6.61 24.26 11.09
N LEU A 108 -6.50 23.22 11.92
CA LEU A 108 -5.18 22.74 12.36
C LEU A 108 -4.41 21.97 11.30
N LEU A 109 -5.06 21.55 10.23
CA LEU A 109 -4.41 20.87 9.10
C LEU A 109 -4.47 21.72 7.83
N THR A 110 -3.52 21.52 6.93
CA THR A 110 -3.57 22.07 5.55
C THR A 110 -4.56 21.31 4.69
N SER A 111 -4.97 21.86 3.54
CA SER A 111 -5.91 21.18 2.63
C SER A 111 -5.45 19.77 2.20
N ARG A 112 -4.13 19.57 2.03
CA ARG A 112 -3.56 18.27 1.66
C ARG A 112 -3.61 17.28 2.84
N GLU A 113 -3.23 17.74 4.03
CA GLU A 113 -3.25 16.93 5.26
C GLU A 113 -4.68 16.52 5.64
N ARG A 114 -5.66 17.44 5.52
CA ARG A 114 -7.09 17.14 5.75
C ARG A 114 -7.59 16.02 4.85
N LYS A 115 -7.28 16.09 3.55
CA LYS A 115 -7.66 15.06 2.57
C LYS A 115 -7.03 13.71 2.92
N GLN A 116 -5.74 13.70 3.29
CA GLN A 116 -5.04 12.48 3.70
C GLN A 116 -5.65 11.83 4.95
N VAL A 117 -5.91 12.62 6.01
CA VAL A 117 -6.51 12.10 7.25
C VAL A 117 -7.94 11.61 7.00
N PHE A 118 -8.70 12.32 6.16
CA PHE A 118 -10.05 11.92 5.79
C PHE A 118 -10.09 10.60 5.01
N GLU A 119 -9.25 10.45 3.98
CA GLU A 119 -9.17 9.19 3.20
C GLU A 119 -8.78 8.01 4.10
N GLN A 120 -7.81 8.22 5.00
CA GLN A 120 -7.40 7.21 5.97
C GLN A 120 -8.53 6.87 6.96
N TYR A 121 -9.23 7.88 7.49
CA TYR A 121 -10.37 7.70 8.39
C TYR A 121 -11.52 6.94 7.71
N VAL A 122 -11.86 7.31 6.47
CA VAL A 122 -12.88 6.62 5.67
C VAL A 122 -12.53 5.14 5.48
N LYS A 123 -11.29 4.85 5.10
CA LYS A 123 -10.80 3.48 4.94
C LYS A 123 -10.88 2.69 6.25
N GLU A 124 -10.37 3.27 7.34
CA GLU A 124 -10.34 2.64 8.66
C GLU A 124 -11.76 2.37 9.19
N ARG A 125 -12.67 3.33 9.07
CA ARG A 125 -14.07 3.18 9.50
C ARG A 125 -14.83 2.14 8.69
N ALA A 126 -14.65 2.11 7.37
CA ALA A 126 -15.26 1.08 6.53
C ALA A 126 -14.74 -0.34 6.86
N GLU A 127 -13.46 -0.46 7.23
CA GLU A 127 -12.88 -1.71 7.72
C GLU A 127 -13.37 -2.08 9.13
N GLU A 128 -13.51 -1.10 10.02
CA GLU A 128 -14.01 -1.27 11.39
C GLU A 128 -15.46 -1.77 11.40
N GLU A 129 -16.35 -1.17 10.60
CA GLU A 129 -17.73 -1.65 10.47
C GLU A 129 -17.81 -3.08 9.91
N ARG A 130 -16.96 -3.41 8.92
CA ARG A 130 -16.84 -4.78 8.41
C ARG A 130 -16.36 -5.73 9.51
N ARG A 131 -15.35 -5.35 10.28
CA ARG A 131 -14.78 -6.15 11.38
C ARG A 131 -15.81 -6.38 12.47
N GLU A 132 -16.57 -5.35 12.83
CA GLU A 132 -17.63 -5.41 13.84
C GLU A 132 -18.77 -6.34 13.40
N LYS A 133 -19.20 -6.26 12.15
CA LYS A 133 -20.19 -7.20 11.59
C LYS A 133 -19.70 -8.65 11.65
N HIS A 134 -18.44 -8.91 11.28
CA HIS A 134 -17.87 -10.25 11.37
C HIS A 134 -17.73 -10.74 12.82
N ARG A 135 -17.31 -9.84 13.73
CA ARG A 135 -17.18 -10.12 15.16
C ARG A 135 -18.52 -10.51 15.78
N ARG A 136 -19.59 -9.76 15.51
CA ARG A 136 -20.96 -10.08 15.97
C ARG A 136 -21.45 -11.44 15.45
N ILE A 137 -21.18 -11.76 14.17
CA ILE A 137 -21.54 -13.08 13.62
C ILE A 137 -20.76 -14.19 14.33
N LYS A 138 -19.47 -13.98 14.60
CA LYS A 138 -18.63 -14.94 15.32
C LYS A 138 -19.10 -15.14 16.76
N GLU A 139 -19.40 -14.05 17.47
CA GLU A 139 -19.95 -14.08 18.84
C GLU A 139 -21.27 -14.87 18.89
N LYS A 140 -22.20 -14.61 17.96
CA LYS A 140 -23.45 -15.38 17.84
C LYS A 140 -23.21 -16.88 17.60
N LYS A 141 -22.23 -17.24 16.76
CA LYS A 141 -21.84 -18.64 16.51
C LYS A 141 -21.24 -19.30 17.75
N GLU A 142 -20.43 -18.56 18.50
CA GLU A 142 -19.82 -19.05 19.74
C GLU A 142 -20.89 -19.27 20.82
N SER A 143 -21.81 -18.33 21.00
CA SER A 143 -22.94 -18.49 21.92
C SER A 143 -23.82 -19.69 21.57
N PHE A 144 -24.05 -19.95 20.28
CA PHE A 144 -24.77 -21.16 19.83
C PHE A 144 -23.99 -22.44 20.14
N ARG A 145 -22.67 -22.43 19.98
CA ARG A 145 -21.80 -23.57 20.37
C ARG A 145 -21.84 -23.82 21.86
N GLN A 146 -21.72 -22.77 22.67
CA GLN A 146 -21.79 -22.87 24.13
C GLN A 146 -23.14 -23.45 24.58
N LEU A 147 -24.25 -23.05 23.94
CA LEU A 147 -25.56 -23.65 24.20
C LEU A 147 -25.54 -25.17 23.94
N MET A 148 -24.93 -25.62 22.85
CA MET A 148 -24.81 -27.05 22.53
C MET A 148 -23.96 -27.81 23.56
N GLU A 149 -22.88 -27.21 24.06
CA GLU A 149 -22.03 -27.77 25.12
C GLU A 149 -22.78 -27.92 26.46
N GLU A 150 -23.51 -26.88 26.88
CA GLU A 150 -24.32 -26.88 28.10
C GLU A 150 -25.53 -27.83 28.01
N SER A 151 -25.93 -28.21 26.80
CA SER A 151 -27.11 -29.03 26.54
C SER A 151 -26.91 -30.53 26.79
N LYS A 152 -25.70 -30.95 27.21
CA LYS A 152 -25.36 -32.36 27.49
C LYS A 152 -25.75 -33.29 26.34
N LEU A 153 -25.44 -32.86 25.11
CA LEU A 153 -25.66 -33.64 23.90
C LEU A 153 -24.74 -34.87 23.88
N HIS A 154 -25.14 -35.88 23.12
CA HIS A 154 -24.37 -37.11 22.93
C HIS A 154 -24.45 -37.56 21.48
N GLY A 155 -23.69 -38.59 21.10
CA GLY A 155 -23.62 -39.06 19.73
C GLY A 155 -24.93 -39.55 19.07
N LYS A 156 -26.07 -39.60 19.78
CA LYS A 156 -27.38 -39.91 19.17
C LYS A 156 -28.40 -38.78 19.30
N SER A 157 -28.00 -37.62 19.83
CA SER A 157 -28.89 -36.46 19.92
C SER A 157 -29.35 -36.02 18.53
N SER A 158 -30.64 -35.73 18.39
CA SER A 158 -31.24 -35.25 17.14
C SER A 158 -31.39 -33.73 17.17
N PHE A 159 -31.27 -33.10 15.99
CA PHE A 159 -31.47 -31.66 15.88
C PHE A 159 -32.92 -31.27 16.19
N SER A 160 -33.89 -32.13 15.84
CA SER A 160 -35.31 -31.91 16.15
C SER A 160 -35.56 -31.80 17.64
N ASP A 161 -34.99 -32.70 18.46
CA ASP A 161 -35.17 -32.67 19.91
C ASP A 161 -34.46 -31.47 20.54
N PHE A 162 -33.26 -31.14 20.04
CA PHE A 162 -32.52 -29.96 20.47
C PHE A 162 -33.27 -28.66 20.15
N ALA A 163 -33.79 -28.53 18.93
CA ALA A 163 -34.56 -27.37 18.50
C ALA A 163 -35.90 -27.26 19.25
N ALA A 164 -36.57 -28.37 19.54
CA ALA A 164 -37.79 -28.39 20.35
C ALA A 164 -37.54 -27.88 21.77
N LYS A 165 -36.41 -28.25 22.37
CA LYS A 165 -36.07 -27.89 23.76
C LYS A 165 -35.50 -26.47 23.88
N TYR A 166 -34.63 -26.06 22.96
CA TYR A 166 -33.88 -24.79 23.05
C TYR A 166 -34.33 -23.75 22.02
N GLY A 167 -35.38 -24.01 21.24
CA GLY A 167 -35.86 -23.10 20.18
C GLY A 167 -36.26 -21.70 20.65
N LYS A 168 -36.55 -21.52 21.94
CA LYS A 168 -36.86 -20.23 22.55
C LYS A 168 -35.63 -19.47 23.07
N ASP A 169 -34.48 -20.13 23.21
CA ASP A 169 -33.23 -19.56 23.72
C ASP A 169 -32.67 -18.51 22.75
N ASP A 170 -32.19 -17.39 23.30
CA ASP A 170 -31.68 -16.27 22.50
C ASP A 170 -30.40 -16.64 21.75
N ARG A 171 -29.58 -17.54 22.29
CA ARG A 171 -28.39 -18.09 21.62
C ARG A 171 -28.78 -18.99 20.46
N PHE A 172 -29.88 -19.75 20.58
CA PHE A 172 -30.46 -20.53 19.49
C PHE A 172 -30.99 -19.65 18.36
N LYS A 173 -31.71 -18.58 18.72
CA LYS A 173 -32.24 -17.60 17.77
C LYS A 173 -31.18 -16.69 17.16
N GLY A 174 -30.02 -16.55 17.81
CA GLY A 174 -28.91 -15.69 17.39
C GLY A 174 -28.36 -16.02 16.00
N ILE A 175 -28.50 -17.28 15.56
CA ILE A 175 -28.21 -17.72 14.19
C ILE A 175 -29.47 -17.58 13.35
N ASP A 176 -29.48 -16.71 12.36
CA ASP A 176 -30.74 -16.34 11.68
C ASP A 176 -31.31 -17.47 10.80
N LYS A 177 -30.44 -18.28 10.17
CA LYS A 177 -30.86 -19.33 9.22
C LYS A 177 -30.98 -20.69 9.90
N MET A 178 -32.13 -21.34 9.74
CA MET A 178 -32.38 -22.67 10.30
C MET A 178 -31.39 -23.74 9.79
N ARG A 179 -31.03 -23.66 8.50
CA ARG A 179 -30.04 -24.56 7.88
C ARG A 179 -28.65 -24.43 8.52
N ASP A 180 -28.26 -23.21 8.91
CA ASP A 180 -26.96 -22.96 9.54
C ASP A 180 -26.95 -23.50 10.98
N ARG A 181 -28.09 -23.39 11.69
CA ARG A 181 -28.27 -24.01 13.03
C ARG A 181 -28.11 -25.53 12.95
N GLU A 182 -28.79 -26.16 11.99
CA GLU A 182 -28.74 -27.62 11.81
C GLU A 182 -27.34 -28.09 11.42
N ALA A 183 -26.67 -27.39 10.50
CA ALA A 183 -25.30 -27.71 10.10
C ALA A 183 -24.34 -27.65 11.30
N MET A 184 -24.37 -26.56 12.07
CA MET A 184 -23.53 -26.41 13.28
C MET A 184 -23.82 -27.51 14.32
N PHE A 185 -25.07 -27.91 14.47
CA PHE A 185 -25.45 -29.00 15.36
C PHE A 185 -24.95 -30.37 14.87
N VAL A 186 -25.09 -30.67 13.59
CA VAL A 186 -24.61 -31.92 13.00
C VAL A 186 -23.10 -32.05 13.15
N ASP A 187 -22.36 -30.97 12.90
CA ASP A 187 -20.91 -30.92 13.08
C ASP A 187 -20.54 -31.18 14.55
N PHE A 188 -21.20 -30.50 15.49
CA PHE A 188 -20.96 -30.68 16.93
C PHE A 188 -21.24 -32.12 17.39
N VAL A 189 -22.34 -32.72 16.95
CA VAL A 189 -22.67 -34.12 17.29
C VAL A 189 -21.68 -35.10 16.63
N ALA A 190 -21.18 -34.80 15.43
CA ALA A 190 -20.14 -35.60 14.80
C ALA A 190 -18.82 -35.56 15.58
N GLU A 191 -18.42 -34.38 16.07
CA GLU A 191 -17.27 -34.21 16.97
C GLU A 191 -17.45 -35.01 18.27
N LEU A 192 -18.65 -34.96 18.88
CA LEU A 192 -18.96 -35.76 20.06
C LEU A 192 -18.89 -37.27 19.79
N ARG A 193 -19.45 -37.77 18.69
CA ARG A 193 -19.35 -39.20 18.31
C ARG A 193 -17.90 -39.65 18.18
N LYS A 194 -17.05 -38.81 17.57
CA LYS A 194 -15.63 -39.10 17.41
C LYS A 194 -14.95 -39.17 18.77
N LYS A 195 -15.19 -38.19 19.64
CA LYS A 195 -14.64 -38.15 21.01
C LYS A 195 -15.09 -39.35 21.86
N GLU A 196 -16.38 -39.68 21.86
CA GLU A 196 -16.93 -40.85 22.57
C GLU A 196 -16.31 -42.17 22.09
N LYS A 197 -16.09 -42.30 20.77
CA LYS A 197 -15.44 -43.48 20.17
C LYS A 197 -13.97 -43.58 20.60
N GLU A 198 -13.26 -42.46 20.58
CA GLU A 198 -11.86 -42.37 21.01
C GLU A 198 -11.72 -42.67 22.50
N GLU A 199 -12.53 -42.07 23.36
CA GLU A 199 -12.54 -42.35 24.81
C GLU A 199 -12.85 -43.82 25.11
N LYS A 200 -13.81 -44.43 24.41
CA LYS A 200 -14.11 -45.86 24.54
C LYS A 200 -12.95 -46.74 24.06
N SER A 201 -12.21 -46.31 23.04
CA SER A 201 -11.01 -47.02 22.56
C SER A 201 -9.91 -46.95 23.60
N LEU A 202 -9.61 -45.75 24.10
CA LEU A 202 -8.59 -45.53 25.14
C LEU A 202 -8.90 -46.31 26.42
N LEU A 203 -10.17 -46.37 26.84
CA LEU A 203 -10.56 -47.16 28.00
C LEU A 203 -10.34 -48.66 27.77
N LYS A 204 -10.67 -49.18 26.58
CA LYS A 204 -10.41 -50.59 26.22
C LYS A 204 -8.91 -50.90 26.18
N GLU A 205 -8.10 -49.99 25.63
CA GLU A 205 -6.64 -50.14 25.59
C GLU A 205 -6.04 -50.12 26.99
N LYS A 206 -6.52 -49.23 27.86
CA LYS A 206 -6.11 -49.18 29.26
C LYS A 206 -6.46 -50.47 30.00
N LEU A 207 -7.69 -50.97 29.86
CA LEU A 207 -8.12 -52.26 30.45
C LEU A 207 -7.25 -53.43 29.95
N LYS A 208 -6.91 -53.46 28.65
CA LYS A 208 -6.01 -54.47 28.09
C LYS A 208 -4.60 -54.34 28.68
N SER A 209 -4.06 -53.12 28.75
CA SER A 209 -2.73 -52.85 29.30
C SER A 209 -2.62 -53.27 30.77
N ASP A 210 -3.60 -52.91 31.60
CA ASP A 210 -3.61 -53.24 33.03
C ASP A 210 -3.69 -54.76 33.26
N PHE A 211 -4.46 -55.47 32.44
CA PHE A 211 -4.55 -56.94 32.46
C PHE A 211 -3.24 -57.62 32.02
N LEU A 212 -2.60 -57.14 30.96
CA LEU A 212 -1.30 -57.67 30.52
C LEU A 212 -0.20 -57.40 31.55
N LYS A 213 -0.24 -56.24 32.23
CA LYS A 213 0.70 -55.92 33.32
C LYS A 213 0.54 -56.88 34.50
N LEU A 214 -0.70 -57.23 34.86
CA LEU A 214 -0.99 -58.27 35.85
C LEU A 214 -0.38 -59.63 35.46
N LEU A 215 -0.53 -60.04 34.20
CA LEU A 215 0.08 -61.29 33.71
C LEU A 215 1.61 -61.24 33.84
N LYS A 216 2.24 -60.12 33.47
CA LYS A 216 3.69 -59.93 33.59
C LYS A 216 4.22 -59.95 35.03
N GLU A 217 3.44 -59.43 35.97
CA GLU A 217 3.79 -59.44 37.40
C GLU A 217 3.55 -60.81 38.07
N THR A 218 2.80 -61.70 37.42
CA THR A 218 2.50 -63.04 37.94
C THR A 218 3.67 -63.98 37.68
N SER A 219 4.28 -64.49 38.76
CA SER A 219 5.43 -65.39 38.66
C SER A 219 5.06 -66.79 38.14
N GLY A 220 5.94 -67.33 37.29
CA GLY A 220 5.83 -68.69 36.75
C GLY A 220 4.81 -68.84 35.61
N ILE A 221 4.63 -67.81 34.78
CA ILE A 221 3.98 -67.95 33.47
C ILE A 221 5.06 -68.24 32.43
N GLU A 222 5.13 -69.48 31.99
CA GLU A 222 5.99 -69.98 30.91
C GLU A 222 5.18 -70.25 29.63
N ARG A 223 5.87 -70.49 28.51
CA ARG A 223 5.30 -70.68 27.16
C ARG A 223 4.21 -71.77 27.03
N ASN A 224 4.24 -72.76 27.91
CA ASN A 224 3.30 -73.89 27.95
C ASN A 224 2.25 -73.77 29.08
N SER A 225 2.20 -72.62 29.76
CA SER A 225 1.26 -72.40 30.87
C SER A 225 -0.18 -72.50 30.41
N LYS A 226 -0.98 -73.25 31.16
CA LYS A 226 -2.41 -73.38 30.88
C LYS A 226 -3.17 -72.23 31.52
N TRP A 227 -4.11 -71.65 30.76
CA TRP A 227 -4.97 -70.57 31.26
C TRP A 227 -5.66 -70.94 32.58
N SER A 228 -6.12 -72.17 32.72
CA SER A 228 -6.80 -72.67 33.93
C SER A 228 -5.93 -72.64 35.19
N GLU A 229 -4.61 -72.69 35.06
CA GLU A 229 -3.65 -72.65 36.18
C GLU A 229 -3.32 -71.20 36.55
N VAL A 230 -3.07 -70.37 35.55
CA VAL A 230 -2.79 -68.93 35.74
C VAL A 230 -4.01 -68.21 36.28
N LYS A 231 -5.20 -68.52 35.77
CA LYS A 231 -6.49 -67.98 36.24
C LYS A 231 -6.67 -68.16 37.75
N LYS A 232 -6.27 -69.29 38.33
CA LYS A 232 -6.38 -69.54 39.79
C LYS A 232 -5.48 -68.64 40.63
N LYS A 233 -4.40 -68.12 40.04
CA LYS A 233 -3.44 -67.23 40.73
C LYS A 233 -3.86 -65.76 40.67
N ILE A 234 -4.54 -65.36 39.59
CA ILE A 234 -4.85 -63.95 39.31
C ILE A 234 -6.32 -63.57 39.52
N ASN A 235 -7.21 -64.54 39.80
CA ASN A 235 -8.66 -64.33 39.86
C ASN A 235 -9.12 -63.33 40.93
N SER A 236 -8.33 -63.11 41.97
CA SER A 236 -8.65 -62.15 43.03
C SER A 236 -8.15 -60.72 42.76
N ASP A 237 -7.39 -60.49 41.67
CA ASP A 237 -6.84 -59.16 41.37
C ASP A 237 -7.91 -58.25 40.74
N PRO A 238 -8.05 -56.99 41.21
CA PRO A 238 -9.01 -56.03 40.64
C PRO A 238 -8.87 -55.83 39.12
N ARG A 239 -7.66 -55.92 38.55
CA ARG A 239 -7.39 -55.79 37.11
C ARG A 239 -7.86 -57.00 36.31
N TYR A 240 -7.89 -58.19 36.93
CA TYR A 240 -8.52 -59.37 36.35
C TYR A 240 -10.03 -59.22 36.33
N GLU A 241 -10.63 -58.76 37.43
CA GLU A 241 -12.09 -58.56 37.50
C GLU A 241 -12.59 -57.42 36.61
N ALA A 242 -11.79 -56.37 36.39
CA ALA A 242 -12.13 -55.25 35.50
C ALA A 242 -12.36 -55.63 34.03
N VAL A 243 -12.04 -56.87 33.63
CA VAL A 243 -12.30 -57.38 32.27
C VAL A 243 -13.55 -58.26 32.29
N ASP A 244 -14.73 -57.75 31.95
CA ASP A 244 -15.99 -58.48 32.20
C ASP A 244 -16.15 -59.83 31.45
N SER A 245 -15.36 -60.08 30.40
CA SER A 245 -15.52 -61.25 29.53
C SER A 245 -14.45 -62.31 29.80
N SER A 246 -14.87 -63.51 30.25
CA SER A 246 -13.95 -64.64 30.49
C SER A 246 -13.23 -65.09 29.22
N SER A 247 -13.88 -65.04 28.05
CA SER A 247 -13.23 -65.37 26.77
C SER A 247 -12.16 -64.34 26.43
N ARG A 248 -12.44 -63.05 26.65
CA ARG A 248 -11.47 -61.98 26.42
C ARG A 248 -10.26 -62.04 27.34
N ARG A 249 -10.45 -62.42 28.61
CA ARG A 249 -9.35 -62.69 29.56
C ARG A 249 -8.44 -63.81 29.03
N GLU A 250 -9.04 -64.88 28.51
CA GLU A 250 -8.31 -66.02 27.94
C GLU A 250 -7.62 -65.66 26.61
N ASP A 251 -8.27 -64.91 25.73
CA ASP A 251 -7.67 -64.44 24.47
C ASP A 251 -6.45 -63.55 24.74
N TRP A 252 -6.55 -62.62 25.68
CA TRP A 252 -5.42 -61.77 26.08
C TRP A 252 -4.29 -62.55 26.76
N PHE A 253 -4.61 -63.62 27.48
CA PHE A 253 -3.61 -64.55 28.00
C PHE A 253 -2.91 -65.34 26.89
N LYS A 254 -3.66 -65.85 25.91
CA LYS A 254 -3.09 -66.54 24.74
C LYS A 254 -2.18 -65.62 23.94
N ASP A 255 -2.61 -64.37 23.70
CA ASP A 255 -1.78 -63.32 23.09
C ASP A 255 -0.49 -63.10 23.91
N TYR A 256 -0.60 -63.01 25.25
CA TYR A 256 0.55 -62.78 26.13
C TYR A 256 1.57 -63.94 26.10
N VAL A 257 1.10 -65.20 26.12
CA VAL A 257 1.95 -66.40 26.04
C VAL A 257 2.56 -66.55 24.65
N LYS A 258 1.82 -66.23 23.58
CA LYS A 258 2.33 -66.19 22.21
C LYS A 258 3.43 -65.15 22.05
N ASN A 259 3.24 -63.96 22.61
CA ASN A 259 4.23 -62.88 22.59
C ASN A 259 5.46 -63.18 23.46
N LEU A 260 5.38 -64.08 24.45
CA LEU A 260 6.55 -64.59 25.18
C LEU A 260 7.40 -65.54 24.30
N ASP A 261 6.77 -66.32 23.42
CA ASP A 261 7.43 -67.17 22.40
C ASP A 261 8.04 -66.30 21.28
N GLU A 262 7.32 -65.26 20.85
CA GLU A 262 7.78 -64.31 19.82
C GLU A 262 8.87 -63.36 20.36
N ALA A 263 8.84 -62.88 21.61
CA ALA A 263 9.84 -61.95 22.18
C ALA A 263 11.29 -62.47 22.21
N THR A 264 11.52 -63.79 22.15
CA THR A 264 12.87 -64.38 22.00
C THR A 264 13.32 -64.53 20.54
N SER A 265 12.39 -64.43 19.58
CA SER A 265 12.63 -64.39 18.12
C SER A 265 12.46 -62.97 17.52
N GLU A 266 11.84 -62.04 18.26
CA GLU A 266 11.45 -60.71 17.80
C GLU A 266 12.53 -59.65 17.99
N ASP A 267 13.63 -59.87 18.71
CA ASP A 267 14.68 -58.83 18.83
C ASP A 267 15.40 -58.57 17.48
N ASP A 268 15.31 -59.53 16.55
CA ASP A 268 15.78 -59.39 15.17
C ASP A 268 14.69 -58.85 14.22
N GLU A 269 13.44 -59.31 14.34
CA GLU A 269 12.32 -58.80 13.55
C GLU A 269 11.87 -57.38 13.94
N ARG A 270 12.02 -57.01 15.22
CA ARG A 270 11.74 -55.65 15.74
C ARG A 270 12.77 -54.65 15.21
N LYS A 271 14.04 -55.04 15.05
CA LYS A 271 15.04 -54.21 14.37
C LYS A 271 14.70 -54.03 12.89
N GLU A 272 14.19 -55.06 12.22
CA GLU A 272 13.80 -54.97 10.81
C GLU A 272 12.51 -54.15 10.63
N ARG A 273 11.53 -54.27 11.53
CA ARG A 273 10.29 -53.48 11.53
C ARG A 273 10.53 -52.02 11.90
N GLU A 274 11.42 -51.73 12.86
CA GLU A 274 11.84 -50.36 13.17
C GLU A 274 12.63 -49.74 12.00
N LYS A 275 13.44 -50.51 11.27
CA LYS A 275 14.05 -50.04 10.00
C LYS A 275 12.97 -49.77 8.96
N GLN A 276 12.00 -50.67 8.78
CA GLN A 276 10.93 -50.54 7.80
C GLN A 276 10.02 -49.35 8.10
N GLU A 277 9.63 -49.13 9.35
CA GLU A 277 8.84 -47.99 9.81
C GLU A 277 9.64 -46.67 9.70
N ARG A 278 10.95 -46.69 9.94
CA ARG A 278 11.82 -45.52 9.66
C ARG A 278 11.92 -45.23 8.17
N ILE A 279 12.00 -46.26 7.33
CA ILE A 279 12.02 -46.13 5.86
C ILE A 279 10.66 -45.61 5.38
N GLU A 280 9.54 -46.16 5.83
CA GLU A 280 8.19 -45.72 5.49
C GLU A 280 7.88 -44.31 5.99
N ALA A 281 8.29 -43.96 7.22
CA ALA A 281 8.16 -42.60 7.73
C ALA A 281 9.03 -41.62 6.94
N SER A 282 10.23 -42.04 6.53
CA SER A 282 11.11 -41.27 5.66
C SER A 282 10.52 -41.09 4.26
N ILE A 283 9.93 -42.15 3.67
CA ILE A 283 9.26 -42.10 2.36
C ILE A 283 8.02 -41.22 2.43
N LYS A 284 7.16 -41.40 3.43
CA LYS A 284 5.96 -40.58 3.61
C LYS A 284 6.29 -39.11 3.84
N LYS A 285 7.32 -38.81 4.64
CA LYS A 285 7.82 -37.45 4.81
C LYS A 285 8.35 -36.88 3.50
N ARG A 286 9.09 -37.69 2.74
CA ARG A 286 9.59 -37.30 1.42
C ARG A 286 8.47 -37.07 0.41
N GLU A 287 7.43 -37.90 0.41
CA GLU A 287 6.24 -37.74 -0.43
C GLU A 287 5.46 -36.49 -0.06
N GLU A 288 5.34 -36.17 1.24
CA GLU A 288 4.71 -34.94 1.71
C GLU A 288 5.52 -33.71 1.30
N GLU A 289 6.84 -33.74 1.44
CA GLU A 289 7.75 -32.70 0.96
C GLU A 289 7.66 -32.52 -0.57
N VAL A 290 7.63 -33.63 -1.34
CA VAL A 290 7.47 -33.60 -2.80
C VAL A 290 6.10 -33.05 -3.18
N LYS A 291 5.03 -33.44 -2.48
CA LYS A 291 3.67 -32.95 -2.73
C LYS A 291 3.55 -31.46 -2.39
N GLN A 292 4.15 -31.01 -1.30
CA GLN A 292 4.19 -29.61 -0.91
C GLN A 292 5.02 -28.79 -1.91
N SER A 293 6.20 -29.27 -2.29
CA SER A 293 7.07 -28.67 -3.30
C SER A 293 6.36 -28.58 -4.67
N LEU A 294 5.70 -29.65 -5.10
CA LEU A 294 4.91 -29.67 -6.33
C LEU A 294 3.74 -28.67 -6.25
N SER A 295 3.03 -28.60 -5.12
CA SER A 295 1.94 -27.63 -4.95
C SER A 295 2.43 -26.18 -4.97
N SER A 296 3.61 -25.90 -4.40
CA SER A 296 4.24 -24.58 -4.46
C SER A 296 4.67 -24.25 -5.89
N SER A 297 5.36 -25.19 -6.54
CA SER A 297 5.84 -25.05 -7.92
C SER A 297 4.70 -24.85 -8.91
N LEU A 298 3.57 -25.55 -8.74
CA LEU A 298 2.37 -25.35 -9.57
C LEU A 298 1.78 -23.95 -9.38
N ARG A 299 1.68 -23.46 -8.15
CA ARG A 299 1.20 -22.09 -7.86
C ARG A 299 2.13 -21.02 -8.41
N GLU A 300 3.43 -21.22 -8.28
CA GLU A 300 4.45 -20.31 -8.85
C GLU A 300 4.34 -20.26 -10.37
N ARG A 301 4.28 -21.41 -11.03
CA ARG A 301 4.12 -21.51 -12.48
C ARG A 301 2.81 -20.88 -12.98
N ASP A 302 1.72 -21.04 -12.25
CA ASP A 302 0.44 -20.42 -12.61
C ASP A 302 0.48 -18.90 -12.38
N LYS A 303 1.15 -18.43 -11.33
CA LYS A 303 1.40 -17.00 -11.10
C LYS A 303 2.27 -16.39 -12.20
N GLU A 304 3.33 -17.08 -12.62
CA GLU A 304 4.18 -16.67 -13.75
C GLU A 304 3.37 -16.57 -15.04
N ARG A 305 2.51 -17.55 -15.33
CA ARG A 305 1.65 -17.49 -16.52
C ARG A 305 0.69 -16.31 -16.52
N GLU A 306 0.02 -16.06 -15.40
CA GLU A 306 -0.87 -14.90 -15.29
C GLU A 306 -0.09 -13.58 -15.39
N GLN A 307 1.12 -13.53 -14.84
CA GLN A 307 2.00 -12.37 -15.00
C GLN A 307 2.41 -12.16 -16.45
N HIS A 308 2.84 -13.20 -17.16
CA HIS A 308 3.18 -13.11 -18.59
C HIS A 308 2.01 -12.62 -19.44
N LYS A 309 0.80 -13.13 -19.17
CA LYS A 309 -0.43 -12.69 -19.86
C LYS A 309 -0.74 -11.22 -19.58
N LYS A 310 -0.49 -10.76 -18.35
CA LYS A 310 -0.63 -9.35 -17.97
C LYS A 310 0.43 -8.49 -18.66
N ASP A 311 1.68 -8.92 -18.68
CA ASP A 311 2.78 -8.21 -19.33
C ASP A 311 2.55 -8.08 -20.84
N GLU A 312 2.05 -9.13 -21.48
CA GLU A 312 1.63 -9.11 -22.90
C GLU A 312 0.52 -8.08 -23.15
N ALA A 313 -0.50 -8.04 -22.29
CA ALA A 313 -1.55 -7.03 -22.39
C ALA A 313 -1.02 -5.60 -22.17
N VAL A 314 -0.06 -5.39 -21.25
CA VAL A 314 0.64 -4.11 -21.07
C VAL A 314 1.41 -3.74 -22.34
N GLN A 315 2.12 -4.68 -22.96
CA GLN A 315 2.86 -4.45 -24.20
C GLN A 315 1.92 -4.06 -25.35
N HIS A 316 0.80 -4.76 -25.53
CA HIS A 316 -0.21 -4.41 -26.52
C HIS A 316 -0.80 -3.03 -26.28
N PHE A 317 -1.10 -2.69 -25.02
CA PHE A 317 -1.61 -1.37 -24.67
C PHE A 317 -0.59 -0.26 -24.91
N ASN A 318 0.69 -0.48 -24.57
CA ASN A 318 1.76 0.47 -24.85
C ASN A 318 1.99 0.65 -26.36
N ALA A 319 1.88 -0.41 -27.16
CA ALA A 319 1.95 -0.32 -28.62
C ALA A 319 0.79 0.50 -29.20
N LEU A 320 -0.43 0.30 -28.69
CA LEU A 320 -1.60 1.11 -29.03
C LEU A 320 -1.37 2.60 -28.73
N LEU A 321 -0.84 2.90 -27.55
CA LEU A 321 -0.50 4.27 -27.16
C LEU A 321 0.59 4.86 -28.06
N ALA A 322 1.65 4.11 -28.37
CA ALA A 322 2.72 4.58 -29.23
C ALA A 322 2.24 4.92 -30.66
N ASP A 323 1.35 4.10 -31.21
CA ASP A 323 0.86 4.28 -32.58
C ASP A 323 -0.18 5.40 -32.69
N LEU A 324 -1.16 5.41 -31.78
CA LEU A 324 -2.36 6.25 -31.88
C LEU A 324 -2.26 7.54 -31.06
N VAL A 325 -1.40 7.60 -30.04
CA VAL A 325 -1.26 8.74 -29.13
C VAL A 325 0.10 9.38 -29.32
N ARG A 326 0.16 10.40 -30.17
CA ARG A 326 1.39 11.16 -30.46
C ARG A 326 1.42 12.56 -29.86
N ASN A 327 0.27 13.05 -29.38
CA ASN A 327 0.12 14.37 -28.77
C ASN A 327 0.05 14.21 -27.25
N SER A 328 0.91 14.93 -26.52
CA SER A 328 0.94 14.90 -25.04
C SER A 328 -0.16 15.73 -24.37
N GLU A 329 -1.00 16.44 -25.13
CA GLU A 329 -2.07 17.29 -24.59
C GLU A 329 -3.47 16.66 -24.69
N VAL A 330 -3.56 15.40 -25.12
CA VAL A 330 -4.84 14.69 -25.18
C VAL A 330 -5.27 14.21 -23.79
N THR A 331 -6.58 14.07 -23.58
CA THR A 331 -7.13 13.55 -22.33
C THR A 331 -7.30 12.04 -22.40
N TRP A 332 -7.35 11.38 -21.23
CA TRP A 332 -7.68 9.96 -21.16
C TRP A 332 -9.06 9.66 -21.74
N ARG A 333 -10.05 10.52 -21.50
CA ARG A 333 -11.43 10.35 -21.98
C ARG A 333 -11.47 10.28 -23.52
N ASP A 334 -10.78 11.19 -24.19
CA ASP A 334 -10.78 11.26 -25.67
C ASP A 334 -9.93 10.15 -26.27
N THR A 335 -8.75 9.90 -25.69
CA THR A 335 -7.85 8.82 -26.10
C THR A 335 -8.55 7.47 -26.00
N ARG A 336 -9.20 7.17 -24.87
CA ARG A 336 -9.92 5.90 -24.68
C ARG A 336 -11.02 5.68 -25.73
N LYS A 337 -11.75 6.73 -26.13
CA LYS A 337 -12.76 6.64 -27.19
C LYS A 337 -12.15 6.26 -28.54
N GLN A 338 -10.94 6.74 -28.83
CA GLN A 338 -10.20 6.40 -30.04
C GLN A 338 -9.64 4.97 -29.96
N LEU A 339 -8.99 4.61 -28.85
CA LEU A 339 -8.36 3.30 -28.67
C LEU A 339 -9.37 2.15 -28.74
N ARG A 340 -10.59 2.33 -28.21
CA ARG A 340 -11.67 1.32 -28.25
C ARG A 340 -12.11 0.90 -29.65
N LYS A 341 -11.80 1.70 -30.68
CA LYS A 341 -12.12 1.37 -32.07
C LYS A 341 -11.05 0.49 -32.73
N ASP A 342 -9.87 0.37 -32.13
CA ASP A 342 -8.78 -0.48 -32.63
C ASP A 342 -9.01 -1.92 -32.15
N HIS A 343 -8.87 -2.89 -33.06
CA HIS A 343 -9.06 -4.31 -32.76
C HIS A 343 -8.14 -4.81 -31.63
N ARG A 344 -6.94 -4.24 -31.49
CA ARG A 344 -5.99 -4.61 -30.42
C ARG A 344 -6.47 -4.21 -29.03
N TRP A 345 -7.52 -3.39 -28.90
CA TRP A 345 -8.10 -3.04 -27.61
C TRP A 345 -8.58 -4.28 -26.84
N GLU A 346 -9.14 -5.27 -27.53
CA GLU A 346 -9.61 -6.53 -26.95
C GLU A 346 -8.45 -7.33 -26.31
N LEU A 347 -7.24 -7.27 -26.89
CA LEU A 347 -6.04 -7.92 -26.36
C LEU A 347 -5.58 -7.33 -25.01
N THR A 348 -6.14 -6.19 -24.61
CA THR A 348 -5.83 -5.51 -23.35
C THR A 348 -6.89 -5.74 -22.27
N GLU A 349 -7.86 -6.64 -22.49
CA GLU A 349 -9.00 -6.87 -21.58
C GLU A 349 -8.59 -7.29 -20.17
N SER A 350 -7.45 -7.99 -20.02
CA SER A 350 -6.91 -8.40 -18.70
C SER A 350 -6.43 -7.23 -17.84
N LEU A 351 -6.24 -6.04 -18.41
CA LEU A 351 -5.88 -4.83 -17.66
C LEU A 351 -7.12 -4.11 -17.15
N GLU A 352 -7.08 -3.74 -15.87
CA GLU A 352 -8.13 -2.94 -15.26
C GLU A 352 -8.12 -1.50 -15.79
N ARG A 353 -9.24 -0.78 -15.59
CA ARG A 353 -9.40 0.59 -16.08
C ARG A 353 -8.33 1.52 -15.55
N GLU A 354 -8.04 1.42 -14.27
CA GLU A 354 -7.08 2.23 -13.52
C GLU A 354 -5.65 1.98 -14.02
N GLU A 355 -5.33 0.74 -14.36
CA GLU A 355 -4.02 0.35 -14.91
C GLU A 355 -3.80 0.95 -16.30
N LYS A 356 -4.82 0.87 -17.17
CA LYS A 356 -4.79 1.50 -18.49
C LYS A 356 -4.63 3.02 -18.40
N GLU A 357 -5.33 3.66 -17.47
CA GLU A 357 -5.22 5.11 -17.25
C GLU A 357 -3.81 5.50 -16.78
N LYS A 358 -3.23 4.74 -15.85
CA LYS A 358 -1.85 4.95 -15.37
C LYS A 358 -0.79 4.76 -16.48
N LEU A 359 -0.95 3.74 -17.32
CA LEU A 359 -0.07 3.52 -18.47
C LEU A 359 -0.18 4.67 -19.49
N PHE A 360 -1.39 5.17 -19.72
CA PHE A 360 -1.64 6.35 -20.54
C PHE A 360 -0.96 7.60 -19.96
N GLU A 361 -1.12 7.89 -18.68
CA GLU A 361 -0.45 9.02 -18.01
C GLU A 361 1.07 8.94 -18.15
N THR A 362 1.63 7.75 -17.90
CA THR A 362 3.07 7.48 -18.05
C THR A 362 3.54 7.75 -19.48
N HIS A 363 2.78 7.31 -20.47
CA HIS A 363 3.08 7.56 -21.89
C HIS A 363 3.03 9.06 -22.24
N ILE A 364 2.01 9.77 -21.76
CA ILE A 364 1.86 11.22 -21.97
C ILE A 364 3.01 12.00 -21.33
N GLU A 365 3.41 11.66 -20.11
CA GLU A 365 4.59 12.24 -19.48
C GLU A 365 5.87 11.95 -20.27
N GLY A 366 6.01 10.72 -20.78
CA GLY A 366 7.13 10.33 -21.64
C GLY A 366 7.18 11.14 -22.94
N LEU A 367 6.03 11.35 -23.59
CA LEU A 367 5.91 12.23 -24.76
C LEU A 367 6.28 13.67 -24.43
N TYR A 368 5.75 14.22 -23.34
CA TYR A 368 6.05 15.58 -22.90
C TYR A 368 7.56 15.76 -22.65
N LYS A 369 8.19 14.84 -21.91
CA LYS A 369 9.62 14.87 -21.62
C LYS A 369 10.46 14.82 -22.91
N ARG A 370 10.13 13.90 -23.83
CA ARG A 370 10.82 13.79 -25.12
C ARG A 370 10.68 15.07 -25.94
N ASN A 371 9.46 15.59 -26.04
CA ASN A 371 9.16 16.81 -26.77
C ASN A 371 9.87 18.03 -26.17
N ARG A 372 9.95 18.12 -24.84
CA ARG A 372 10.68 19.16 -24.10
C ARG A 372 12.17 19.12 -24.43
N ILE A 373 12.80 17.94 -24.41
CA ILE A 373 14.21 17.78 -24.78
C ILE A 373 14.45 18.24 -26.21
N MET A 374 13.58 17.85 -27.16
CA MET A 374 13.71 18.31 -28.55
C MET A 374 13.51 19.81 -28.70
N PHE A 375 12.61 20.42 -27.91
CA PHE A 375 12.40 21.86 -27.88
C PHE A 375 13.61 22.61 -27.32
N HIS A 376 14.23 22.10 -26.24
CA HIS A 376 15.46 22.66 -25.69
C HIS A 376 16.63 22.53 -26.66
N SER A 377 16.79 21.39 -27.35
CA SER A 377 17.81 21.25 -28.41
C SER A 377 17.61 22.25 -29.55
N LEU A 378 16.37 22.53 -29.93
CA LEU A 378 16.07 23.60 -30.89
C LEU A 378 16.52 24.98 -30.36
N LEU A 379 16.28 25.27 -29.07
CA LEU A 379 16.73 26.52 -28.45
C LEU A 379 18.26 26.60 -28.37
N ASP A 380 18.95 25.50 -28.08
CA ASP A 380 20.41 25.42 -28.04
C ASP A 380 21.05 25.67 -29.42
N GLU A 381 20.40 25.19 -30.49
CA GLU A 381 20.81 25.41 -31.89
C GLU A 381 20.48 26.82 -32.40
N THR A 382 19.63 27.57 -31.68
CA THR A 382 19.23 28.93 -32.05
C THR A 382 20.19 29.95 -31.43
N GLU A 383 20.56 30.98 -32.19
CA GLU A 383 21.39 32.07 -31.67
C GLU A 383 20.59 32.94 -30.68
N ILE A 384 20.66 32.58 -29.39
CA ILE A 384 19.96 33.25 -28.28
C ILE A 384 20.93 33.80 -27.23
N SER A 385 20.71 35.06 -26.85
CA SER A 385 21.38 35.75 -25.74
C SER A 385 20.63 35.48 -24.42
N LEU A 386 21.30 35.62 -23.26
CA LEU A 386 20.64 35.47 -21.94
C LEU A 386 19.53 36.49 -21.69
N THR A 387 19.47 37.55 -22.49
CA THR A 387 18.45 38.61 -22.44
C THR A 387 17.40 38.51 -23.56
N SER A 388 17.48 37.48 -24.42
CA SER A 388 16.55 37.31 -25.54
C SER A 388 15.12 37.12 -25.06
N THR A 389 14.17 37.77 -25.76
CA THR A 389 12.75 37.67 -25.44
C THR A 389 12.07 36.55 -26.21
N TRP A 390 10.96 36.02 -25.66
CA TRP A 390 10.18 34.98 -26.33
C TRP A 390 9.73 35.40 -27.74
N LYS A 391 9.32 36.67 -27.91
CA LYS A 391 8.83 37.18 -29.20
C LYS A 391 9.91 37.17 -30.29
N GLU A 392 11.17 37.40 -29.94
CA GLU A 392 12.30 37.38 -30.88
C GLU A 392 12.63 35.95 -31.27
N VAL A 393 12.81 35.07 -30.27
CA VAL A 393 13.18 33.67 -30.50
C VAL A 393 12.07 32.94 -31.25
N LYS A 394 10.80 33.16 -30.90
CA LYS A 394 9.63 32.58 -31.59
C LYS A 394 9.64 32.87 -33.10
N LYS A 395 10.08 34.05 -33.54
CA LYS A 395 10.14 34.36 -34.98
C LYS A 395 11.14 33.48 -35.73
N GLN A 396 12.22 33.06 -35.06
CA GLN A 396 13.25 32.20 -35.64
C GLN A 396 12.82 30.74 -35.66
N ILE A 397 12.15 30.27 -34.60
CA ILE A 397 11.88 28.85 -34.40
C ILE A 397 10.48 28.38 -34.85
N LYS A 398 9.56 29.30 -35.19
CA LYS A 398 8.15 28.96 -35.47
C LYS A 398 7.92 27.99 -36.63
N GLU A 399 8.83 27.94 -37.59
CA GLU A 399 8.74 27.02 -38.74
C GLU A 399 9.34 25.64 -38.45
N ASP A 400 10.07 25.47 -37.33
CA ASP A 400 10.70 24.18 -36.99
C ASP A 400 9.64 23.17 -36.49
N PRO A 401 9.67 21.90 -36.95
CA PRO A 401 8.74 20.88 -36.48
C PRO A 401 8.77 20.64 -34.96
N ARG A 402 9.91 20.83 -34.29
CA ARG A 402 10.06 20.65 -32.83
C ARG A 402 9.30 21.74 -32.06
N TYR A 403 9.17 22.95 -32.62
CA TYR A 403 8.35 24.03 -32.05
C TYR A 403 6.86 23.66 -32.03
N SER A 404 6.34 23.16 -33.15
CA SER A 404 4.92 22.78 -33.26
C SER A 404 4.60 21.50 -32.46
N LYS A 405 5.51 20.52 -32.43
CA LYS A 405 5.35 19.26 -31.68
C LYS A 405 5.39 19.41 -30.17
N PHE A 406 6.06 20.43 -29.63
CA PHE A 406 6.20 20.57 -28.18
C PHE A 406 4.86 20.78 -27.46
N SER A 407 4.07 21.73 -27.93
CA SER A 407 2.74 22.04 -27.40
C SER A 407 1.98 22.80 -28.46
N SER A 408 0.65 22.72 -28.50
CA SER A 408 -0.18 23.60 -29.34
C SER A 408 -0.36 25.00 -28.72
N SER A 409 -0.07 25.16 -27.43
CA SER A 409 -0.29 26.37 -26.66
C SER A 409 0.93 27.28 -26.65
N ASP A 410 0.79 28.49 -27.22
CA ASP A 410 1.87 29.49 -27.22
C ASP A 410 2.29 29.88 -25.81
N ARG A 411 1.34 29.97 -24.88
CA ARG A 411 1.60 30.27 -23.46
C ARG A 411 2.45 29.21 -22.78
N LYS A 412 2.26 27.92 -23.12
CA LYS A 412 3.10 26.84 -22.58
C LYS A 412 4.51 26.89 -23.15
N ARG A 413 4.64 27.18 -24.45
CA ARG A 413 5.95 27.38 -25.11
C ARG A 413 6.72 28.55 -24.49
N GLU A 414 6.05 29.69 -24.26
CA GLU A 414 6.64 30.87 -23.61
C GLU A 414 7.08 30.59 -22.18
N LYS A 415 6.26 29.85 -21.42
CA LYS A 415 6.63 29.43 -20.06
C LYS A 415 7.87 28.54 -20.08
N GLU A 416 7.89 27.50 -20.90
CA GLU A 416 9.04 26.59 -21.00
C GLU A 416 10.31 27.32 -21.47
N PHE A 417 10.17 28.27 -22.40
CA PHE A 417 11.28 29.14 -22.80
C PHE A 417 11.80 29.98 -21.63
N THR A 418 10.91 30.56 -20.82
CA THR A 418 11.29 31.37 -19.65
C THR A 418 12.04 30.52 -18.62
N ASP A 419 11.53 29.31 -18.35
CA ASP A 419 12.15 28.35 -17.44
C ASP A 419 13.54 27.92 -17.96
N TYR A 420 13.66 27.62 -19.26
CA TYR A 420 14.94 27.32 -19.92
C TYR A 420 15.93 28.50 -19.85
N MET A 421 15.49 29.73 -20.11
CA MET A 421 16.34 30.92 -20.04
C MET A 421 16.83 31.18 -18.61
N HIS A 422 15.97 30.95 -17.61
CA HIS A 422 16.35 31.04 -16.21
C HIS A 422 17.42 30.01 -15.86
N GLU A 423 17.24 28.75 -16.26
CA GLU A 423 18.22 27.68 -16.04
C GLU A 423 19.57 28.00 -16.71
N LYS A 424 19.54 28.43 -17.98
CA LYS A 424 20.74 28.85 -18.73
C LYS A 424 21.46 30.00 -18.02
N PHE A 425 20.72 30.97 -17.48
CA PHE A 425 21.28 32.09 -16.73
C PHE A 425 21.91 31.66 -15.41
N VAL A 426 21.25 30.77 -14.66
CA VAL A 426 21.80 30.20 -13.42
C VAL A 426 23.10 29.43 -13.70
N ASN A 427 23.13 28.61 -14.74
CA ASN A 427 24.32 27.86 -15.15
C ASN A 427 25.45 28.79 -15.57
N ALA A 428 25.19 29.81 -16.40
CA ALA A 428 26.21 30.80 -16.78
C ALA A 428 26.82 31.52 -15.57
N LYS A 429 26.02 31.83 -14.54
CA LYS A 429 26.54 32.39 -13.28
C LYS A 429 27.36 31.39 -12.48
N ALA A 430 26.97 30.12 -12.46
CA ALA A 430 27.72 29.07 -11.77
C ALA A 430 29.10 28.86 -12.44
N ASP A 431 29.11 28.76 -13.77
CA ASP A 431 30.32 28.64 -14.59
C ASP A 431 31.25 29.84 -14.38
N PHE A 432 30.69 31.07 -14.37
CA PHE A 432 31.49 32.26 -14.10
C PHE A 432 32.09 32.25 -12.69
N ARG A 433 31.34 31.83 -11.65
CA ARG A 433 31.90 31.68 -10.30
C ARG A 433 33.00 30.63 -10.25
N GLU A 434 32.89 29.57 -11.03
CA GLU A 434 33.93 28.55 -11.14
C GLU A 434 35.20 29.11 -11.78
N LEU A 435 35.08 29.86 -12.88
CA LEU A 435 36.19 30.61 -13.48
C LEU A 435 36.89 31.51 -12.46
N LEU A 436 36.13 32.26 -11.65
CA LEU A 436 36.71 33.13 -10.63
C LEU A 436 37.52 32.33 -9.60
N ARG A 437 37.02 31.16 -9.17
CA ARG A 437 37.77 30.26 -8.26
C ARG A 437 39.05 29.69 -8.87
N GLU A 438 39.04 29.42 -10.17
CA GLU A 438 40.22 28.94 -10.91
C GLU A 438 41.26 30.04 -11.15
N THR A 439 40.84 31.31 -11.15
CA THR A 439 41.68 32.45 -11.48
C THR A 439 42.57 32.84 -10.29
N LYS A 440 43.75 32.25 -10.21
CA LYS A 440 44.73 32.42 -9.11
C LYS A 440 45.21 33.85 -8.86
N ASN A 441 45.05 34.75 -9.84
CA ASN A 441 45.45 36.16 -9.70
C ASN A 441 44.47 36.96 -8.82
N ILE A 442 43.28 36.41 -8.53
CA ILE A 442 42.31 36.98 -7.60
C ILE A 442 42.57 36.32 -6.23
N THR A 443 42.93 37.14 -5.24
CA THR A 443 43.35 36.69 -3.90
C THR A 443 42.65 37.52 -2.81
N PHE A 444 42.83 37.14 -1.54
CA PHE A 444 42.30 37.93 -0.41
C PHE A 444 42.84 39.36 -0.35
N LYS A 445 43.98 39.66 -1.00
CA LYS A 445 44.54 41.03 -1.07
C LYS A 445 43.91 41.86 -2.18
N THR A 446 43.22 41.23 -3.13
CA THR A 446 42.72 41.87 -4.34
C THR A 446 41.73 42.99 -4.02
N LYS A 447 40.92 42.86 -2.97
CA LYS A 447 40.00 43.92 -2.54
C LYS A 447 40.75 45.22 -2.22
N LYS A 448 41.75 45.13 -1.34
CA LYS A 448 42.58 46.26 -0.95
C LYS A 448 43.32 46.87 -2.14
N SER A 449 43.85 46.04 -3.04
CA SER A 449 44.51 46.53 -4.26
C SER A 449 43.54 47.28 -5.19
N VAL A 450 42.31 46.81 -5.34
CA VAL A 450 41.28 47.49 -6.17
C VAL A 450 40.80 48.80 -5.52
N GLU A 451 40.71 48.87 -4.20
CA GLU A 451 40.39 50.11 -3.46
C GLU A 451 41.50 51.16 -3.55
N GLU A 452 42.77 50.73 -3.58
CA GLU A 452 43.93 51.61 -3.73
C GLU A 452 44.12 52.11 -5.17
N ASN A 453 43.80 51.27 -6.17
CA ASN A 453 43.90 51.62 -7.58
C ASN A 453 42.91 50.82 -8.44
N GLU A 454 41.94 51.53 -9.04
CA GLU A 454 40.91 50.93 -9.89
C GLU A 454 41.48 50.18 -11.11
N SER A 455 42.70 50.51 -11.59
CA SER A 455 43.30 49.83 -12.75
C SER A 455 43.56 48.34 -12.51
N HIS A 456 43.65 47.89 -11.25
CA HIS A 456 43.78 46.47 -10.93
C HIS A 456 42.52 45.68 -11.31
N LEU A 457 41.35 46.30 -11.24
CA LEU A 457 40.10 45.65 -11.68
C LEU A 457 40.12 45.46 -13.19
N ASP A 458 40.58 46.45 -13.94
CA ASP A 458 40.72 46.37 -15.41
C ASP A 458 41.70 45.27 -15.85
N GLU A 459 42.80 45.09 -15.11
CA GLU A 459 43.77 44.01 -15.34
C GLU A 459 43.13 42.63 -15.12
N ILE A 460 42.37 42.48 -14.04
CA ILE A 460 41.63 41.24 -13.74
C ILE A 460 40.61 40.95 -14.85
N GLU A 461 39.80 41.95 -15.23
CA GLU A 461 38.84 41.79 -16.32
C GLU A 461 39.53 41.44 -17.65
N LYS A 462 40.70 42.00 -17.94
CA LYS A 462 41.48 41.69 -19.14
C LYS A 462 41.92 40.23 -19.18
N VAL A 463 42.29 39.65 -18.04
CA VAL A 463 42.61 38.22 -17.94
C VAL A 463 41.36 37.38 -18.17
N LEU A 464 40.25 37.73 -17.51
CA LEU A 464 38.99 36.97 -17.56
C LEU A 464 38.34 37.00 -18.95
N LYS A 465 38.52 38.07 -19.74
CA LYS A 465 38.00 38.22 -21.12
C LYS A 465 38.47 37.12 -22.09
N ASN A 466 39.52 36.37 -21.76
CA ASN A 466 39.99 35.26 -22.58
C ASN A 466 39.19 33.96 -22.39
N ASP A 467 38.35 33.87 -21.34
CA ASP A 467 37.55 32.68 -21.05
C ASP A 467 36.10 32.84 -21.55
N LYS A 468 35.58 31.79 -22.19
CA LYS A 468 34.22 31.77 -22.75
C LYS A 468 33.12 31.99 -21.69
N ARG A 469 33.35 31.57 -20.43
CA ARG A 469 32.40 31.73 -19.31
C ARG A 469 32.24 33.20 -18.94
N PHE A 470 33.28 34.02 -19.08
CA PHE A 470 33.20 35.47 -18.92
C PHE A 470 32.37 36.12 -20.05
N LEU A 471 32.66 35.74 -21.29
CA LEU A 471 31.99 36.28 -22.48
C LEU A 471 30.50 35.92 -22.54
N THR A 472 30.12 34.78 -21.97
CA THR A 472 28.70 34.34 -21.91
C THR A 472 27.82 35.35 -21.15
N LEU A 473 28.39 36.11 -20.21
CA LEU A 473 27.70 37.14 -19.43
C LEU A 473 27.84 38.57 -20.03
N ASP A 474 28.39 38.74 -21.24
CA ASP A 474 28.55 40.07 -21.88
C ASP A 474 27.24 40.83 -22.09
N CYS A 475 26.13 40.10 -22.25
CA CYS A 475 24.80 40.68 -22.34
C CYS A 475 24.26 41.24 -21.02
N VAL A 476 24.92 40.97 -19.88
CA VAL A 476 24.54 41.40 -18.53
C VAL A 476 25.77 41.87 -17.72
N PRO A 477 26.48 42.93 -18.18
CA PRO A 477 27.75 43.35 -17.59
C PRO A 477 27.65 43.73 -16.10
N GLU A 478 26.53 44.33 -15.69
CA GLU A 478 26.28 44.71 -14.28
C GLU A 478 26.22 43.48 -13.37
N GLU A 479 25.55 42.42 -13.80
CA GLU A 479 25.44 41.20 -13.00
C GLU A 479 26.77 40.45 -12.95
N ARG A 480 27.54 40.47 -14.05
CA ARG A 480 28.92 39.94 -14.06
C ARG A 480 29.81 40.69 -13.08
N ARG A 481 29.81 42.03 -13.11
CA ARG A 481 30.58 42.87 -12.18
C ARG A 481 30.17 42.60 -10.73
N LYS A 482 28.88 42.48 -10.46
CA LYS A 482 28.35 42.12 -9.13
C LYS A 482 28.87 40.78 -8.64
N ILE A 483 28.90 39.74 -9.48
CA ILE A 483 29.44 38.42 -9.11
C ILE A 483 30.94 38.49 -8.85
N LEU A 484 31.69 39.21 -9.68
CA LEU A 484 33.12 39.43 -9.50
C LEU A 484 33.42 40.13 -8.16
N MET A 485 32.72 41.23 -7.88
CA MET A 485 32.90 41.97 -6.62
C MET A 485 32.52 41.13 -5.40
N SER A 486 31.40 40.41 -5.45
CA SER A 486 31.00 39.48 -4.39
C SER A 486 32.07 38.42 -4.11
N HIS A 487 32.72 37.90 -5.16
CA HIS A 487 33.79 36.92 -4.99
C HIS A 487 35.04 37.53 -4.34
N ILE A 488 35.42 38.75 -4.73
CA ILE A 488 36.53 39.50 -4.12
C ILE A 488 36.26 39.74 -2.62
N ASP A 489 35.04 40.16 -2.27
CA ASP A 489 34.61 40.36 -0.88
C ASP A 489 34.66 39.05 -0.07
N GLU A 490 34.22 37.92 -0.64
CA GLU A 490 34.29 36.62 0.01
C GLU A 490 35.74 36.18 0.27
N LEU A 491 36.67 36.46 -0.64
CA LEU A 491 38.08 36.12 -0.46
C LEU A 491 38.75 37.00 0.60
N ASP A 492 38.45 38.29 0.62
CA ASP A 492 38.91 39.23 1.65
C ASP A 492 38.45 38.80 3.05
N GLN A 493 37.16 38.44 3.20
CA GLN A 493 36.61 37.92 4.46
C GLN A 493 37.25 36.59 4.90
N LYS A 494 37.57 35.69 3.97
CA LYS A 494 38.22 34.40 4.27
C LYS A 494 39.68 34.57 4.68
N GLY A 495 40.34 35.64 4.25
CA GLY A 495 41.74 35.90 4.55
C GLY A 495 42.71 34.91 3.87
N PRO A 496 43.98 34.86 4.31
CA PRO A 496 44.98 33.99 3.70
C PRO A 496 44.61 32.51 3.83
N PRO A 497 44.86 31.67 2.79
CA PRO A 497 44.58 30.25 2.86
C PRO A 497 45.39 29.61 4.01
N PRO A 498 44.79 28.68 4.77
CA PRO A 498 45.47 28.04 5.89
C PRO A 498 46.71 27.27 5.41
N PRO A 499 47.79 27.23 6.22
CA PRO A 499 49.01 26.54 5.85
C PRO A 499 48.74 25.04 5.63
N PRO A 500 49.47 24.36 4.71
CA PRO A 500 49.24 22.95 4.36
C PRO A 500 49.40 21.95 5.53
N THR A 501 49.88 22.42 6.67
CA THR A 501 50.03 21.66 7.92
C THR A 501 48.85 21.80 8.89
N ALA A 502 47.83 22.60 8.57
CA ALA A 502 46.66 22.80 9.42
C ALA A 502 45.60 21.71 9.19
N SER A 503 45.49 20.75 10.12
CA SER A 503 44.36 19.81 10.17
C SER A 503 43.05 20.57 10.40
N ALA A 504 42.00 20.20 9.66
CA ALA A 504 40.71 20.88 9.65
C ALA A 504 40.10 21.04 11.07
N PRO A 505 39.59 22.23 11.45
CA PRO A 505 38.92 22.40 12.72
C PRO A 505 37.53 21.73 12.66
N THR A 506 37.25 20.86 13.63
CA THR A 506 35.93 20.29 13.88
C THR A 506 34.87 21.38 14.01
N HIS A 507 33.88 21.36 13.10
CA HIS A 507 32.68 22.19 13.16
C HIS A 507 31.93 21.92 14.48
N ARG A 508 32.04 22.82 15.46
CA ARG A 508 30.98 23.00 16.45
C ARG A 508 29.94 23.93 15.83
N GLY A 509 28.79 23.37 15.49
CA GLY A 509 27.64 24.10 15.00
C GLY A 509 27.23 25.20 15.98
N LEU A 510 27.00 26.39 15.43
CA LEU A 510 26.29 27.46 16.13
C LEU A 510 24.79 27.22 15.95
N LYS A 511 24.08 27.36 17.07
CA LYS A 511 22.62 27.30 17.23
C LYS A 511 21.92 28.42 16.48
#